data_AF-A0A0L0VJH3-F1
#
_entry.id   AF-A0A0L0VJH3-F1
#
_cell.length_a   1.000
_cell.length_b   1.000
_cell.length_c   1.000
_cell.angle_alpha   90.00
_cell.angle_beta   90.00
_cell.angle_gamma   90.00
#
_symmetry.space_group_name_H-M   'P 1'
#
loop_
_entity.id
_entity.type
_entity.pdbx_description
1 polymer ?
#
loop_
_entity_poly.entity_id
_entity_poly.type
_entity_poly.pdbx_seq_one_letter_code
_entity_poly.pdbx_strand_id
1 'polypeptide(L)'
;MGAETNRADQPVSSGRDTDEEAGSREVEDRVRSLAPKKPHSRALSVPKVLTPWAVKETRILLLENINPIAVKLFRAQGYTVEEIKHALDEDQLIDHLKSNHYSGLGIRSKTRVTERVIKEAGSKLLVIGCFCIGTNQVDLEAAASAGICVFNSPFSNSRSVAELVIGELIALARQLTDRSSEIHKGVWNKVSKGC
;
A
#
# COMPACT_ATOMS: atom_id res chain seq x y z
N MET A 1 -77.89 72.51 -20.02
CA MET A 1 -78.13 73.49 -18.95
C MET A 1 -77.79 72.80 -17.64
N GLY A 2 -76.93 73.38 -16.81
CA GLY A 2 -76.43 72.75 -15.58
C GLY A 2 -75.20 71.86 -15.76
N ALA A 3 -74.33 71.87 -14.75
CA ALA A 3 -73.24 70.93 -14.50
C ALA A 3 -73.71 69.89 -13.43
N GLU A 4 -72.93 69.12 -12.64
CA GLU A 4 -71.51 69.17 -12.27
C GLU A 4 -71.03 67.85 -11.59
N THR A 5 -69.73 67.76 -11.26
CA THR A 5 -69.09 66.94 -10.19
C THR A 5 -69.28 65.40 -10.04
N ASN A 6 -68.22 64.66 -10.41
CA ASN A 6 -67.22 64.01 -9.51
C ASN A 6 -67.50 62.70 -8.70
N ARG A 7 -66.42 61.90 -8.60
CA ARG A 7 -66.04 60.77 -7.71
C ARG A 7 -66.53 59.35 -8.01
N ALA A 8 -65.74 58.38 -7.55
CA ALA A 8 -65.62 57.01 -8.04
C ALA A 8 -65.77 55.95 -6.94
N ASP A 9 -66.10 54.72 -7.36
CA ASP A 9 -65.65 53.38 -6.87
C ASP A 9 -66.42 52.31 -7.70
N GLN A 10 -65.80 51.32 -8.37
CA GLN A 10 -65.17 50.06 -7.90
C GLN A 10 -66.15 49.05 -7.24
N PRO A 11 -65.84 47.73 -7.15
CA PRO A 11 -64.78 46.92 -7.81
C PRO A 11 -65.15 46.51 -9.28
N VAL A 12 -64.99 45.31 -9.89
CA VAL A 12 -64.66 43.91 -9.47
C VAL A 12 -63.74 43.20 -10.51
N SER A 13 -63.95 41.93 -10.90
CA SER A 13 -62.93 41.07 -11.55
C SER A 13 -63.45 39.95 -12.47
N SER A 14 -62.56 39.44 -13.34
CA SER A 14 -62.43 38.00 -13.62
C SER A 14 -60.98 37.67 -13.95
N GLY A 15 -60.27 36.99 -13.05
CA GLY A 15 -58.87 36.59 -13.23
C GLY A 15 -58.69 35.07 -13.38
N ARG A 16 -57.85 34.68 -14.34
CA ARG A 16 -57.07 33.43 -14.46
C ARG A 16 -56.14 33.57 -15.68
N ASP A 17 -55.25 32.59 -15.87
CA ASP A 17 -54.30 32.45 -17.00
C ASP A 17 -52.92 33.17 -16.87
N THR A 18 -52.55 33.71 -15.71
CA THR A 18 -51.19 34.27 -15.47
C THR A 18 -50.18 33.32 -14.81
N ASP A 19 -50.66 32.31 -14.08
CA ASP A 19 -49.81 31.61 -13.10
C ASP A 19 -49.10 30.37 -13.69
N GLU A 20 -49.61 29.82 -14.79
CA GLU A 20 -49.09 28.59 -15.42
C GLU A 20 -47.81 28.82 -16.26
N GLU A 21 -47.71 29.96 -16.95
CA GLU A 21 -46.47 30.36 -17.63
C GLU A 21 -45.33 30.62 -16.64
N ALA A 22 -45.63 31.19 -15.47
CA ALA A 22 -44.64 31.54 -14.46
C ALA A 22 -43.97 30.28 -13.88
N GLY A 23 -44.78 29.28 -13.50
CA GLY A 23 -44.27 28.00 -12.99
C GLY A 23 -43.41 27.24 -14.00
N SER A 24 -43.78 27.29 -15.28
CA SER A 24 -43.04 26.63 -16.36
C SER A 24 -41.63 27.24 -16.52
N ARG A 25 -41.50 28.57 -16.51
CA ARG A 25 -40.21 29.26 -16.61
C ARG A 25 -39.31 29.03 -15.39
N GLU A 26 -39.85 29.03 -14.16
CA GLU A 26 -39.03 28.73 -12.97
C GLU A 26 -38.51 27.28 -12.98
N VAL A 27 -39.30 26.32 -13.48
CA VAL A 27 -38.85 24.92 -13.64
C VAL A 27 -37.77 24.80 -14.71
N GLU A 28 -37.91 25.46 -15.87
CA GLU A 28 -36.87 25.46 -16.90
C GLU A 28 -35.54 26.06 -16.40
N ASP A 29 -35.57 27.19 -15.69
CA ASP A 29 -34.34 27.81 -15.15
C ASP A 29 -33.71 26.97 -14.02
N ARG A 30 -34.52 26.30 -13.19
CA ARG A 30 -34.01 25.29 -12.24
C ARG A 30 -33.34 24.13 -12.96
N VAL A 31 -33.91 23.60 -14.04
CA VAL A 31 -33.32 22.53 -14.85
C VAL A 31 -32.02 23.00 -15.53
N ARG A 32 -31.97 24.24 -16.03
CA ARG A 32 -30.72 24.85 -16.56
C ARG A 32 -29.64 25.01 -15.48
N SER A 33 -30.02 25.33 -14.24
CA SER A 33 -29.07 25.44 -13.12
C SER A 33 -28.44 24.09 -12.71
N LEU A 34 -29.11 22.98 -13.04
CA LEU A 34 -28.65 21.60 -12.78
C LEU A 34 -27.73 21.04 -13.88
N ALA A 35 -27.41 21.82 -14.93
CA ALA A 35 -26.45 21.41 -15.95
C ALA A 35 -25.09 21.04 -15.31
N PRO A 36 -24.49 19.88 -15.67
CA PRO A 36 -23.25 19.43 -15.04
C PRO A 36 -22.14 20.44 -15.33
N LYS A 37 -21.66 21.12 -14.27
CA LYS A 37 -20.51 22.03 -14.36
C LYS A 37 -19.36 21.29 -15.01
N LYS A 38 -18.84 21.83 -16.13
CA LYS A 38 -17.74 21.23 -16.90
C LYS A 38 -16.66 20.74 -15.92
N PRO A 39 -16.29 19.45 -15.95
CA PRO A 39 -15.32 18.92 -15.01
C PRO A 39 -14.07 19.77 -15.14
N HIS A 40 -13.65 20.40 -14.04
CA HIS A 40 -12.46 21.22 -14.06
C HIS A 40 -11.30 20.28 -14.41
N SER A 41 -10.76 20.45 -15.61
CA SER A 41 -9.65 19.67 -16.13
C SER A 41 -8.36 20.10 -15.45
N ARG A 42 -8.32 19.91 -14.13
CA ARG A 42 -7.12 19.81 -13.33
C ARG A 42 -6.38 18.59 -13.86
N ALA A 43 -5.60 18.82 -14.92
CA ALA A 43 -4.67 17.85 -15.45
C ALA A 43 -3.93 17.24 -14.26
N LEU A 44 -3.94 15.92 -14.15
CA LEU A 44 -3.22 15.22 -13.10
C LEU A 44 -1.74 15.54 -13.29
N SER A 45 -1.26 16.55 -12.56
CA SER A 45 0.10 17.03 -12.63
C SER A 45 1.00 15.82 -12.38
N VAL A 46 1.77 15.42 -13.39
CA VAL A 46 2.66 14.25 -13.32
C VAL A 46 3.37 14.31 -11.98
N PRO A 47 3.19 13.31 -11.08
CA PRO A 47 3.56 13.45 -9.69
C PRO A 47 5.04 13.80 -9.63
N LYS A 48 5.34 15.01 -9.12
CA LYS A 48 6.66 15.62 -9.21
C LYS A 48 7.63 14.67 -8.52
N VAL A 49 8.42 13.93 -9.32
CA VAL A 49 9.33 12.92 -8.82
C VAL A 49 10.29 13.62 -7.87
N LEU A 50 10.13 13.35 -6.57
CA LEU A 50 10.97 13.90 -5.53
C LEU A 50 12.31 13.16 -5.62
N THR A 51 13.18 13.63 -6.52
CA THR A 51 14.59 13.22 -6.55
C THR A 51 15.19 13.56 -5.19
N PRO A 52 15.60 12.57 -4.37
CA PRO A 52 16.28 12.88 -3.13
C PRO A 52 17.53 13.70 -3.43
N TRP A 53 17.80 14.70 -2.61
CA TRP A 53 19.11 15.34 -2.66
C TRP A 53 20.14 14.28 -2.23
N ALA A 54 21.26 14.19 -2.96
CA ALA A 54 22.35 13.24 -2.72
C ALA A 54 22.03 11.73 -2.80
N VAL A 55 21.20 11.27 -3.77
CA VAL A 55 20.94 9.81 -4.02
C VAL A 55 22.23 8.97 -4.08
N LYS A 56 23.28 9.46 -4.76
CA LYS A 56 24.56 8.74 -4.92
C LYS A 56 25.31 8.50 -3.59
N GLU A 57 25.13 9.39 -2.62
CA GLU A 57 25.75 9.31 -1.29
C GLU A 57 24.97 8.40 -0.35
N THR A 58 23.72 8.07 -0.70
CA THR A 58 22.84 7.21 0.09
C THR A 58 23.29 5.74 -0.05
N ARG A 59 23.95 5.22 0.99
CA ARG A 59 24.36 3.80 1.07
C ARG A 59 23.26 2.92 1.68
N ILE A 60 23.10 1.72 1.14
CA ILE A 60 22.19 0.67 1.61
C ILE A 60 22.99 -0.61 1.88
N LEU A 61 22.83 -1.18 3.08
CA LEU A 61 23.40 -2.48 3.47
C LEU A 61 22.33 -3.56 3.35
N LEU A 62 22.59 -4.65 2.62
CA LEU A 62 21.67 -5.78 2.49
C LEU A 62 22.32 -7.06 3.03
N LEU A 63 21.70 -7.67 4.06
CA LEU A 63 22.19 -8.87 4.75
C LEU A 63 21.44 -10.14 4.30
N GLU A 64 21.89 -11.31 4.80
CA GLU A 64 21.19 -12.60 4.67
C GLU A 64 20.87 -13.05 3.22
N ASN A 65 21.66 -12.61 2.23
CA ASN A 65 21.51 -12.95 0.81
C ASN A 65 20.08 -12.67 0.29
N ILE A 66 19.65 -11.41 0.41
CA ILE A 66 18.43 -10.86 -0.20
C ILE A 66 18.43 -11.09 -1.73
N ASN A 67 17.23 -11.18 -2.34
CA ASN A 67 17.07 -11.47 -3.75
C ASN A 67 17.79 -10.43 -4.64
N PRO A 68 18.65 -10.83 -5.61
CA PRO A 68 19.36 -9.92 -6.51
C PRO A 68 18.49 -8.95 -7.32
N ILE A 69 17.18 -9.19 -7.44
CA ILE A 69 16.24 -8.22 -8.03
C ILE A 69 16.20 -6.93 -7.20
N ALA A 70 16.17 -7.00 -5.87
CA ALA A 70 16.17 -5.80 -5.01
C ALA A 70 17.46 -4.99 -5.20
N VAL A 71 18.61 -5.67 -5.24
CA VAL A 71 19.93 -5.09 -5.52
C VAL A 71 19.93 -4.35 -6.88
N LYS A 72 19.42 -4.99 -7.93
CA LYS A 72 19.31 -4.40 -9.28
C LYS A 72 18.40 -3.16 -9.28
N LEU A 73 17.26 -3.21 -8.58
CA LEU A 73 16.33 -2.07 -8.48
C LEU A 73 16.97 -0.89 -7.75
N PHE A 74 17.60 -1.11 -6.60
CA PHE A 74 18.29 -0.05 -5.86
C PHE A 74 19.45 0.57 -6.67
N ARG A 75 20.31 -0.25 -7.29
CA ARG A 75 21.41 0.25 -8.14
C ARG A 75 20.88 1.00 -9.37
N ALA A 76 19.77 0.57 -9.96
CA ALA A 76 19.12 1.27 -11.08
C ALA A 76 18.51 2.63 -10.69
N GLN A 77 18.12 2.82 -9.43
CA GLN A 77 17.73 4.13 -8.88
C GLN A 77 18.92 5.00 -8.47
N GLY A 78 20.16 4.49 -8.56
CA GLY A 78 21.40 5.23 -8.27
C GLY A 78 21.91 5.09 -6.83
N TYR A 79 21.33 4.20 -6.01
CA TYR A 79 21.80 3.94 -4.65
C TYR A 79 23.08 3.09 -4.63
N THR A 80 23.96 3.38 -3.66
CA THR A 80 25.16 2.56 -3.42
C THR A 80 24.81 1.38 -2.52
N VAL A 81 24.82 0.16 -3.07
CA VAL A 81 24.34 -1.06 -2.37
C VAL A 81 25.51 -1.99 -2.02
N GLU A 82 25.64 -2.32 -0.74
CA GLU A 82 26.54 -3.36 -0.21
C GLU A 82 25.76 -4.64 0.13
N GLU A 83 26.34 -5.80 -0.15
CA GLU A 83 25.67 -7.10 -0.04
C GLU A 83 26.49 -8.08 0.82
N ILE A 84 25.94 -8.51 1.96
CA ILE A 84 26.53 -9.53 2.83
C ILE A 84 25.62 -10.77 2.81
N LYS A 85 26.20 -11.93 2.51
CA LYS A 85 25.44 -13.18 2.29
C LYS A 85 24.96 -13.86 3.58
N HIS A 86 25.55 -13.51 4.72
CA HIS A 86 25.21 -14.02 6.04
C HIS A 86 24.50 -12.94 6.88
N ALA A 87 24.06 -13.31 8.09
CA ALA A 87 23.69 -12.37 9.13
C ALA A 87 24.96 -11.99 9.90
N LEU A 88 25.14 -10.70 10.17
CA LEU A 88 26.11 -10.21 11.16
C LEU A 88 25.58 -10.47 12.59
N ASP A 89 26.49 -10.59 13.56
CA ASP A 89 26.14 -10.47 14.98
C ASP A 89 25.85 -9.01 15.37
N GLU A 90 25.49 -8.77 16.63
CA GLU A 90 25.06 -7.46 17.11
C GLU A 90 26.18 -6.41 17.08
N ASP A 91 27.40 -6.80 17.46
CA ASP A 91 28.56 -5.91 17.51
C ASP A 91 29.10 -5.63 16.10
N GLN A 92 29.23 -6.66 15.26
CA GLN A 92 29.57 -6.52 13.84
C GLN A 92 28.60 -5.62 13.09
N LEU A 93 27.29 -5.73 13.39
CA LEU A 93 26.27 -4.90 12.77
C LEU A 93 26.43 -3.43 13.19
N ILE A 94 26.67 -3.17 14.48
CA ILE A 94 26.95 -1.82 15.01
C ILE A 94 28.18 -1.22 14.32
N ASP A 95 29.28 -1.95 14.23
CA ASP A 95 30.53 -1.48 13.61
C ASP A 95 30.37 -1.23 12.11
N HIS A 96 29.64 -2.08 11.38
CA HIS A 96 29.30 -1.84 9.98
C HIS A 96 28.44 -0.57 9.81
N LEU A 97 27.40 -0.38 10.63
CA LEU A 97 26.50 0.78 10.55
C LEU A 97 27.23 2.09 10.84
N LYS A 98 28.03 2.13 11.91
CA LYS A 98 28.87 3.27 12.29
C LYS A 98 29.87 3.64 11.19
N SER A 99 30.69 2.68 10.78
CA SER A 99 31.86 2.92 9.91
C SER A 99 31.49 3.31 8.49
N ASN A 100 30.33 2.86 7.99
CA ASN A 100 29.94 3.01 6.59
C ASN A 100 28.81 4.00 6.34
N HIS A 101 28.19 4.56 7.40
CA HIS A 101 27.18 5.60 7.31
C HIS A 101 25.95 5.20 6.46
N TYR A 102 25.42 4.00 6.71
CA TYR A 102 24.24 3.49 6.01
C TYR A 102 22.97 4.28 6.31
N SER A 103 22.18 4.53 5.27
CA SER A 103 20.85 5.15 5.38
C SER A 103 19.70 4.15 5.25
N GLY A 104 19.95 2.99 4.63
CA GLY A 104 19.02 1.87 4.61
C GLY A 104 19.68 0.56 5.04
N LEU A 105 18.98 -0.21 5.86
CA LEU A 105 19.38 -1.55 6.28
C LEU A 105 18.33 -2.58 5.81
N GLY A 106 18.73 -3.55 5.01
CA GLY A 106 17.91 -4.69 4.61
C GLY A 106 18.31 -5.96 5.37
N ILE A 107 17.37 -6.56 6.08
CA ILE A 107 17.55 -7.81 6.85
C ILE A 107 16.56 -8.88 6.41
N ARG A 108 16.73 -10.12 6.90
CA ARG A 108 15.70 -11.14 6.83
C ARG A 108 15.33 -11.59 8.25
N SER A 109 15.56 -12.84 8.62
CA SER A 109 15.00 -13.44 9.84
C SER A 109 16.05 -13.81 10.90
N LYS A 110 17.35 -13.67 10.60
CA LYS A 110 18.44 -14.03 11.53
C LYS A 110 19.07 -12.81 12.17
N THR A 111 19.30 -11.74 11.41
CA THR A 111 19.85 -10.50 12.00
C THR A 111 18.82 -9.88 12.94
N ARG A 112 19.25 -9.61 14.17
CA ARG A 112 18.46 -8.88 15.18
C ARG A 112 18.88 -7.41 15.19
N VAL A 113 17.90 -6.52 15.19
CA VAL A 113 18.07 -5.08 15.29
C VAL A 113 17.43 -4.65 16.61
N THR A 114 18.24 -4.70 17.68
CA THR A 114 17.84 -4.36 19.05
C THR A 114 17.78 -2.85 19.26
N GLU A 115 17.21 -2.41 20.38
CA GLU A 115 17.34 -1.02 20.86
C GLU A 115 18.81 -0.54 20.88
N ARG A 116 19.74 -1.41 21.27
CA ARG A 116 21.19 -1.12 21.27
C ARG A 116 21.71 -0.86 19.86
N VAL A 117 21.40 -1.73 18.89
CA VAL A 117 21.76 -1.50 17.48
C VAL A 117 21.20 -0.18 16.96
N ILE A 118 19.94 0.15 17.30
CA ILE A 118 19.27 1.37 16.86
C ILE A 118 19.93 2.63 17.44
N LYS A 119 20.25 2.62 18.75
CA LYS A 119 20.98 3.72 19.42
C LYS A 119 22.38 3.92 18.84
N GLU A 120 23.07 2.82 18.54
CA GLU A 120 24.48 2.82 18.13
C GLU A 120 24.68 3.03 16.61
N ALA A 121 23.66 2.79 15.78
CA ALA A 121 23.71 3.00 14.32
C ALA A 121 23.91 4.48 13.92
N GLY A 122 23.53 5.41 14.80
CA GLY A 122 23.67 6.85 14.58
C GLY A 122 22.61 7.46 13.66
N SER A 123 22.58 8.78 13.60
CA SER A 123 21.52 9.60 13.00
C SER A 123 21.38 9.55 11.46
N LYS A 124 22.08 8.63 10.78
CA LYS A 124 22.00 8.45 9.34
C LYS A 124 21.09 7.32 8.89
N LEU A 125 20.78 6.35 9.74
CA LEU A 125 19.89 5.23 9.41
C LEU A 125 18.43 5.73 9.39
N LEU A 126 17.81 5.76 8.22
CA LEU A 126 16.44 6.27 8.02
C LEU A 126 15.40 5.14 7.87
N VAL A 127 15.83 3.97 7.38
CA VAL A 127 14.91 2.88 7.02
C VAL A 127 15.48 1.49 7.28
N ILE A 128 14.63 0.61 7.82
CA ILE A 128 14.88 -0.83 7.97
C ILE A 128 13.88 -1.60 7.09
N GLY A 129 14.39 -2.34 6.11
CA GLY A 129 13.61 -3.24 5.26
C GLY A 129 13.71 -4.69 5.74
N CYS A 130 12.62 -5.23 6.27
CA CYS A 130 12.47 -6.65 6.55
C CYS A 130 12.07 -7.38 5.26
N PHE A 131 13.00 -8.10 4.64
CA PHE A 131 12.75 -8.91 3.43
C PHE A 131 12.11 -10.27 3.78
N CYS A 132 11.04 -10.18 4.56
CA CYS A 132 10.23 -11.24 5.14
C CYS A 132 8.86 -10.65 5.57
N ILE A 133 7.97 -11.48 6.12
CA ILE A 133 6.62 -11.05 6.56
C ILE A 133 6.65 -10.55 8.00
N GLY A 134 7.29 -11.30 8.90
CA GLY A 134 7.44 -10.93 10.31
C GLY A 134 8.53 -9.89 10.54
N THR A 135 8.37 -9.13 11.63
CA THR A 135 9.30 -8.07 12.06
C THR A 135 9.85 -8.30 13.48
N ASN A 136 9.57 -9.46 14.08
CA ASN A 136 9.91 -9.85 15.47
C ASN A 136 11.42 -9.80 15.81
N GLN A 137 12.27 -9.64 14.80
CA GLN A 137 13.72 -9.46 14.89
C GLN A 137 14.16 -7.99 14.99
N VAL A 138 13.23 -7.04 14.86
CA VAL A 138 13.46 -5.59 15.00
C VAL A 138 12.71 -5.06 16.22
N ASP A 139 13.39 -4.25 17.03
CA ASP A 139 12.76 -3.46 18.07
C ASP A 139 11.99 -2.29 17.45
N LEU A 140 10.67 -2.46 17.34
CA LEU A 140 9.78 -1.49 16.68
C LEU A 140 9.55 -0.23 17.51
N GLU A 141 9.58 -0.33 18.84
CA GLU A 141 9.38 0.80 19.74
C GLU A 141 10.63 1.70 19.76
N ALA A 142 11.82 1.09 19.81
CA ALA A 142 13.08 1.79 19.64
C ALA A 142 13.19 2.44 18.25
N ALA A 143 12.83 1.73 17.18
CA ALA A 143 12.89 2.24 15.81
C ALA A 143 11.96 3.45 15.63
N ALA A 144 10.71 3.35 16.09
CA ALA A 144 9.74 4.45 16.05
C ALA A 144 10.22 5.66 16.89
N SER A 145 10.76 5.42 18.08
CA SER A 145 11.30 6.48 18.95
C SER A 145 12.53 7.19 18.37
N ALA A 146 13.33 6.47 17.58
CA ALA A 146 14.47 7.02 16.82
C ALA A 146 14.06 7.65 15.46
N GLY A 147 12.78 7.59 15.07
CA GLY A 147 12.29 8.10 13.78
C GLY A 147 12.63 7.22 12.57
N ILE A 148 13.03 5.96 12.79
CA ILE A 148 13.44 5.02 11.74
C ILE A 148 12.24 4.25 11.22
N CYS A 149 11.96 4.36 9.92
CA CYS A 149 10.84 3.65 9.30
C CYS A 149 11.13 2.16 9.11
N VAL A 150 10.25 1.28 9.59
CA VAL A 150 10.36 -0.18 9.39
C VAL A 150 9.32 -0.63 8.36
N PHE A 151 9.76 -1.33 7.31
CA PHE A 151 8.88 -1.92 6.28
C PHE A 151 9.05 -3.44 6.21
N ASN A 152 7.98 -4.17 5.91
CA ASN A 152 7.98 -5.61 5.66
C ASN A 152 7.35 -5.94 4.29
N SER A 153 7.22 -7.24 3.96
CA SER A 153 6.64 -7.69 2.69
C SER A 153 5.39 -8.58 2.91
N PRO A 154 4.27 -8.02 3.42
CA PRO A 154 3.18 -8.79 4.04
C PRO A 154 2.39 -9.67 3.07
N PHE A 155 2.35 -9.34 1.77
CA PHE A 155 1.61 -10.08 0.74
C PHE A 155 2.50 -10.95 -0.15
N SER A 156 3.81 -11.02 0.14
CA SER A 156 4.80 -11.67 -0.74
C SER A 156 4.61 -13.18 -0.91
N ASN A 157 3.99 -13.86 0.06
CA ASN A 157 3.74 -15.30 0.02
C ASN A 157 2.32 -15.68 -0.44
N SER A 158 1.41 -14.72 -0.66
CA SER A 158 -0.03 -15.02 -0.78
C SER A 158 -0.34 -16.02 -1.89
N ARG A 159 0.37 -15.95 -3.01
CA ARG A 159 0.28 -16.95 -4.09
C ARG A 159 0.78 -18.33 -3.65
N SER A 160 1.95 -18.42 -3.03
CA SER A 160 2.54 -19.69 -2.59
C SER A 160 1.72 -20.39 -1.50
N VAL A 161 1.04 -19.62 -0.64
CA VAL A 161 0.08 -20.17 0.34
C VAL A 161 -1.14 -20.75 -0.37
N ALA A 162 -1.70 -20.05 -1.37
CA ALA A 162 -2.82 -20.56 -2.16
C ALA A 162 -2.43 -21.84 -2.95
N GLU A 163 -1.25 -21.86 -3.57
CA GLU A 163 -0.72 -23.02 -4.29
C GLU A 163 -0.51 -24.23 -3.35
N LEU A 164 0.00 -23.99 -2.12
CA LEU A 164 0.14 -25.02 -1.09
C LEU A 164 -1.22 -25.60 -0.66
N VAL A 165 -2.18 -24.74 -0.31
CA VAL A 165 -3.52 -25.18 0.16
C VAL A 165 -4.25 -26.01 -0.90
N ILE A 166 -4.16 -25.66 -2.18
CA ILE A 166 -4.74 -26.46 -3.27
C ILE A 166 -4.00 -27.81 -3.43
N GLY A 167 -2.67 -27.82 -3.29
CA GLY A 167 -1.87 -29.06 -3.30
C GLY A 167 -2.24 -29.99 -2.14
N GLU A 168 -2.35 -29.47 -0.92
CA GLU A 168 -2.74 -30.20 0.29
C GLU A 168 -4.18 -30.73 0.19
N LEU A 169 -5.12 -29.92 -0.31
CA LEU A 169 -6.51 -30.36 -0.54
C LEU A 169 -6.57 -31.58 -1.48
N ILE A 170 -5.82 -31.55 -2.59
CA ILE A 170 -5.75 -32.68 -3.54
C ILE A 170 -5.04 -33.89 -2.90
N ALA A 171 -3.97 -33.65 -2.14
CA ALA A 171 -3.24 -34.71 -1.46
C ALA A 171 -4.12 -35.44 -0.42
N LEU A 172 -4.86 -34.69 0.42
CA LEU A 172 -5.79 -35.24 1.41
C LEU A 172 -6.97 -35.97 0.75
N ALA A 173 -7.62 -35.35 -0.24
CA ALA A 173 -8.75 -35.95 -0.96
C ALA A 173 -8.39 -37.24 -1.72
N ARG A 174 -7.10 -37.49 -1.97
CA ARG A 174 -6.58 -38.71 -2.62
C ARG A 174 -5.78 -39.61 -1.68
N GLN A 175 -5.69 -39.29 -0.39
CA GLN A 175 -4.85 -39.97 0.61
C GLN A 175 -3.37 -40.10 0.19
N LEU A 176 -2.87 -39.15 -0.61
CA LEU A 176 -1.59 -39.25 -1.32
C LEU A 176 -0.40 -39.42 -0.37
N THR A 177 -0.44 -38.76 0.79
CA THR A 177 0.52 -38.90 1.90
C THR A 177 0.57 -40.33 2.43
N ASP A 178 -0.60 -40.93 2.63
CA ASP A 178 -0.76 -42.25 3.22
C ASP A 178 -0.27 -43.32 2.22
N ARG A 179 -0.71 -43.21 0.97
CA ARG A 179 -0.27 -44.10 -0.12
C ARG A 179 1.23 -43.99 -0.38
N SER A 180 1.79 -42.78 -0.31
CA SER A 180 3.24 -42.59 -0.36
C SER A 180 3.94 -43.29 0.81
N SER A 181 3.42 -43.18 2.04
CA SER A 181 3.99 -43.83 3.23
C SER A 181 3.92 -45.36 3.17
N GLU A 182 2.83 -45.92 2.62
CA GLU A 182 2.68 -47.36 2.38
C GLU A 182 3.71 -47.86 1.35
N ILE A 183 3.88 -47.14 0.23
CA ILE A 183 4.82 -47.50 -0.84
C ILE A 183 6.28 -47.46 -0.37
N HIS A 184 6.67 -46.46 0.44
CA HIS A 184 8.00 -46.41 1.06
C HIS A 184 8.27 -47.57 2.06
N LYS A 185 7.22 -48.29 2.48
CA LYS A 185 7.30 -49.51 3.31
C LYS A 185 7.11 -50.80 2.49
N GLY A 186 7.08 -50.70 1.15
CA GLY A 186 6.88 -51.83 0.24
C GLY A 186 5.41 -52.28 0.08
N VAL A 187 4.44 -51.54 0.61
CA VAL A 187 3.02 -51.92 0.61
C VAL A 187 2.27 -51.21 -0.53
N TRP A 188 1.82 -51.97 -1.53
CA TRP A 188 1.01 -51.46 -2.64
C TRP A 188 -0.49 -51.56 -2.33
N ASN A 189 -1.06 -50.54 -1.68
CA ASN A 189 -2.48 -50.51 -1.29
C ASN A 189 -3.37 -49.77 -2.32
N LYS A 190 -3.57 -50.39 -3.50
CA LYS A 190 -4.48 -49.87 -4.52
C LYS A 190 -5.95 -50.18 -4.16
N VAL A 191 -6.65 -49.19 -3.61
CA VAL A 191 -8.10 -49.23 -3.42
C VAL A 191 -8.85 -48.89 -4.71
N SER A 192 -9.86 -49.68 -5.06
CA SER A 192 -10.77 -49.44 -6.19
C SER A 192 -12.17 -50.03 -5.96
N LYS A 193 -12.59 -50.19 -4.70
CA LYS A 193 -13.94 -50.64 -4.32
C LYS A 193 -14.84 -49.41 -4.21
N GLY A 194 -15.95 -49.37 -4.95
CA GLY A 194 -16.88 -48.24 -4.93
C GLY A 194 -16.44 -47.04 -5.79
N CYS A 195 -15.61 -47.29 -6.81
CA CYS A 195 -15.42 -46.40 -7.96
C CYS A 195 -16.33 -46.86 -9.11
#